data_AF-A0A255TRG5-F1
#
_entry.id   AF-A0A255TRG5-F1
#
_cell.length_a   1.000
_cell.length_b   1.000
_cell.length_c   1.000
_cell.angle_alpha   90.00
_cell.angle_beta   90.00
_cell.angle_gamma   90.00
#
_symmetry.space_group_name_H-M   'P 1'
#
loop_
_entity.id
_entity.type
_entity.pdbx_description
1 polymer ?
#
loop_
_entity_poly.entity_id
_entity_poly.type
_entity_poly.pdbx_seq_one_letter_code
_entity_poly.pdbx_strand_id
1 'polypeptide(L)'
;MKKILFACVITLTTITLGGCKSENKIVNGKCHIMGTINPKFNGKKIFLVPMTRPATMETVDSMVVADGKFAFTADTCDLRVIRVDYHFRIGVQDLLVITEPGDLVVNIDSISSCKGTPQNDSLQAWKERTERFNMECQPFMIDGRNAEKRGDLATAATMQAKLDSIRREYRKESNALGESMKGTSLGDFLLKQFPKTYKKKMPDGSIKEVEFF
;
A
#
# COMPACT_ATOMS: atom_id res chain seq x y z
N MET A 1 -52.44 -11.61 -0.40
CA MET A 1 -51.17 -11.29 0.28
C MET A 1 -50.01 -11.86 -0.54
N LYS A 2 -49.39 -11.06 -1.41
CA LYS A 2 -48.27 -11.48 -2.27
C LYS A 2 -46.96 -11.24 -1.53
N LYS A 3 -46.21 -12.31 -1.25
CA LYS A 3 -44.86 -12.23 -0.68
C LYS A 3 -43.89 -11.90 -1.81
N ILE A 4 -43.33 -10.69 -1.81
CA ILE A 4 -42.24 -10.29 -2.70
C ILE A 4 -40.95 -10.67 -2.00
N LEU A 5 -40.26 -11.69 -2.52
CA LEU A 5 -38.93 -12.07 -2.07
C LEU A 5 -37.94 -11.09 -2.71
N PHE A 6 -37.32 -10.23 -1.90
CA PHE A 6 -36.23 -9.35 -2.31
C PHE A 6 -34.99 -10.21 -2.62
N ALA A 7 -34.67 -10.39 -3.90
CA ALA A 7 -33.37 -10.88 -4.32
C ALA A 7 -32.39 -9.69 -4.30
N CYS A 8 -31.56 -9.60 -3.25
CA CYS A 8 -30.39 -8.74 -3.23
C CYS A 8 -29.36 -9.29 -4.25
N VAL A 9 -29.46 -8.83 -5.49
CA VAL A 9 -28.41 -9.02 -6.48
C VAL A 9 -27.29 -8.03 -6.14
N ILE A 10 -26.30 -8.50 -5.40
CA ILE A 10 -25.00 -7.81 -5.28
C ILE A 10 -24.31 -8.04 -6.62
N THR A 11 -24.54 -7.16 -7.59
CA THR A 11 -23.74 -7.10 -8.81
C THR A 11 -22.31 -6.74 -8.40
N LEU A 12 -21.44 -7.75 -8.35
CA LEU A 12 -20.00 -7.59 -8.27
C LEU A 12 -19.56 -6.98 -9.60
N THR A 13 -19.52 -5.66 -9.66
CA THR A 13 -19.05 -4.92 -10.83
C THR A 13 -17.57 -5.24 -11.00
N THR A 14 -17.24 -6.19 -11.88
CA THR A 14 -15.88 -6.40 -12.39
C THR A 14 -15.47 -5.16 -13.17
N ILE A 15 -14.92 -4.18 -12.47
CA ILE A 15 -14.16 -3.09 -13.08
C ILE A 15 -12.92 -3.75 -13.66
N THR A 16 -12.88 -3.90 -14.98
CA THR A 16 -11.64 -4.25 -15.68
C THR A 16 -10.70 -3.08 -15.53
N LEU A 17 -9.88 -3.10 -14.47
CA LEU A 17 -8.85 -2.11 -14.17
C LEU A 17 -7.76 -2.19 -15.25
N GLY A 18 -7.97 -1.47 -16.35
CA GLY A 18 -6.97 -1.25 -17.39
C GLY A 18 -5.87 -0.31 -16.87
N GLY A 19 -4.97 -0.83 -16.03
CA GLY A 19 -3.76 -0.14 -15.60
C GLY A 19 -2.59 -0.40 -16.55
N CYS A 20 -1.55 0.44 -16.47
CA CYS A 20 -0.31 0.15 -17.17
C CYS A 20 0.33 -1.15 -16.66
N LYS A 21 0.87 -1.93 -17.61
CA LYS A 21 1.58 -3.16 -17.28
C LYS A 21 2.88 -2.85 -16.54
N SER A 22 3.28 -3.74 -15.65
CA SER A 22 4.56 -3.76 -14.95
C SER A 22 5.69 -4.03 -15.94
N GLU A 23 6.02 -3.02 -16.73
CA GLU A 23 7.21 -3.00 -17.56
C GLU A 23 7.91 -1.67 -17.26
N ASN A 24 9.21 -1.71 -16.96
CA ASN A 24 10.08 -0.52 -16.81
C ASN A 24 10.30 0.17 -18.17
N LYS A 25 9.22 0.43 -18.91
CA LYS A 25 9.22 1.03 -20.23
C LYS A 25 8.54 2.38 -20.17
N ILE A 26 9.01 3.27 -21.04
CA ILE A 26 8.30 4.50 -21.36
C ILE A 26 6.90 4.09 -21.83
N VAL A 27 5.89 4.56 -21.12
CA VAL A 27 4.48 4.34 -21.45
C VAL A 27 4.00 5.47 -22.36
N ASN A 28 3.02 5.17 -23.22
CA ASN A 28 2.39 6.22 -24.02
C ASN A 28 1.58 7.12 -23.09
N GLY A 29 2.08 8.34 -22.86
CA GLY A 29 1.48 9.33 -21.97
C GLY A 29 2.37 9.62 -20.75
N LYS A 30 2.01 10.65 -20.00
CA LYS A 30 2.72 11.07 -18.79
C LYS A 30 1.78 10.97 -17.59
N CYS A 31 2.36 10.71 -16.43
CA CYS A 31 1.69 10.86 -15.14
C CYS A 31 1.97 12.28 -14.63
N HIS A 32 0.92 13.07 -14.39
CA HIS A 32 1.03 14.37 -13.76
C HIS A 32 0.57 14.26 -12.31
N ILE A 33 1.41 14.68 -11.37
CA ILE A 33 1.10 14.60 -9.95
C ILE A 33 0.93 16.02 -9.45
N MET A 34 -0.26 16.35 -8.95
CA MET A 34 -0.59 17.65 -8.38
C MET A 34 -0.75 17.49 -6.88
N GLY A 35 0.22 18.01 -6.13
CA GLY A 35 0.35 17.80 -4.71
C GLY A 35 0.01 19.03 -3.87
N THR A 36 -0.70 18.81 -2.77
CA THR A 36 -0.85 19.78 -1.67
C THR A 36 -0.16 19.29 -0.41
N ILE A 37 0.35 20.23 0.38
CA ILE A 37 0.98 19.99 1.67
C ILE A 37 0.84 21.24 2.54
N ASN A 38 0.89 21.09 3.86
CA ASN A 38 0.85 22.23 4.78
C ASN A 38 1.94 23.28 4.41
N PRO A 39 1.61 24.58 4.28
CA PRO A 39 2.57 25.63 3.93
C PRO A 39 3.79 25.77 4.85
N LYS A 40 3.78 25.19 6.06
CA LYS A 40 4.96 25.09 6.93
C LYS A 40 6.16 24.41 6.25
N PHE A 41 5.90 23.63 5.19
CA PHE A 41 6.91 22.96 4.40
C PHE A 41 7.42 23.79 3.20
N ASN A 42 6.95 25.02 3.01
CA ASN A 42 7.47 25.90 1.97
C ASN A 42 8.99 26.08 2.10
N GLY A 43 9.69 26.07 0.96
CA GLY A 43 11.16 26.11 0.93
C GLY A 43 11.84 24.79 1.28
N LYS A 44 11.11 23.72 1.63
CA LYS A 44 11.67 22.38 1.85
C LYS A 44 11.59 21.54 0.58
N LYS A 45 12.53 20.59 0.45
CA LYS A 45 12.51 19.62 -0.64
C LYS A 45 11.49 18.53 -0.39
N ILE A 46 10.79 18.16 -1.45
CA ILE A 46 9.96 16.96 -1.54
C ILE A 46 10.47 16.12 -2.70
N PHE A 47 10.44 14.81 -2.52
CA PHE A 47 11.07 13.84 -3.41
C PHE A 47 10.04 12.85 -3.93
N LEU A 48 10.21 12.46 -5.19
CA LEU A 48 9.51 11.34 -5.81
C LEU A 48 10.55 10.24 -6.08
N VAL A 49 10.56 9.23 -5.21
CA VAL A 49 11.61 8.21 -5.15
C VAL A 49 11.09 6.88 -5.70
N PRO A 50 11.79 6.22 -6.64
CA PRO A 50 11.36 4.90 -7.11
C PRO A 50 11.54 3.82 -6.03
N MET A 51 10.60 2.87 -5.98
CA MET A 51 10.65 1.72 -5.05
C MET A 51 11.07 0.41 -5.71
N THR A 52 10.95 0.32 -7.03
CA THR A 52 11.22 -0.90 -7.82
C THR A 52 12.62 -0.92 -8.45
N ARG A 53 13.38 0.17 -8.36
CA ARG A 53 14.72 0.34 -8.90
C ARG A 53 15.59 1.18 -7.95
N PRO A 54 16.93 1.14 -8.06
CA PRO A 54 17.81 1.92 -7.19
C PRO A 54 17.49 3.42 -7.19
N ALA A 55 17.48 4.02 -6.00
CA ALA A 55 17.38 5.45 -5.83
C ALA A 55 18.75 6.10 -6.06
N THR A 56 18.94 6.70 -7.24
CA THR A 56 20.16 7.41 -7.65
C THR A 56 19.80 8.84 -8.05
N MET A 57 20.81 9.66 -8.34
CA MET A 57 20.60 11.06 -8.74
C MET A 57 19.76 11.18 -10.02
N GLU A 58 19.84 10.20 -10.90
CA GLU A 58 19.11 10.16 -12.18
C GLU A 58 17.67 9.65 -12.04
N THR A 59 17.37 8.91 -10.96
CA THR A 59 16.08 8.22 -10.81
C THR A 59 15.16 8.88 -9.81
N VAL A 60 15.71 9.69 -8.91
CA VAL A 60 14.99 10.47 -7.90
C VAL A 60 14.68 11.85 -8.46
N ASP A 61 13.40 12.18 -8.53
CA ASP A 61 12.96 13.54 -8.82
C ASP A 61 12.77 14.32 -7.52
N SER A 62 12.96 15.63 -7.56
CA SER A 62 12.80 16.50 -6.41
C SER A 62 12.40 17.91 -6.80
N MET A 63 11.67 18.58 -5.91
CA MET A 63 11.42 20.00 -6.03
C MET A 63 11.26 20.68 -4.69
N VAL A 64 11.22 22.01 -4.72
CA VAL A 64 10.97 22.83 -3.54
C VAL A 64 9.48 23.13 -3.45
N VAL A 65 8.89 22.87 -2.30
CA VAL A 65 7.48 23.20 -2.02
C VAL A 65 7.32 24.73 -2.05
N ALA A 66 6.31 25.21 -2.79
CA ALA A 66 5.95 26.61 -2.87
C ALA A 66 4.43 26.75 -2.68
N ASP A 67 4.01 27.70 -1.84
CA ASP A 67 2.60 27.98 -1.53
C ASP A 67 1.77 26.75 -1.12
N GLY A 68 2.39 25.83 -0.37
CA GLY A 68 1.77 24.57 0.06
C GLY A 68 1.51 23.60 -1.09
N LYS A 69 2.20 23.76 -2.21
CA LYS A 69 2.00 22.96 -3.43
C LYS A 69 3.31 22.42 -3.97
N PHE A 70 3.19 21.31 -4.69
CA PHE A 70 4.26 20.70 -5.46
C PHE A 70 3.66 19.98 -6.67
N ALA A 71 4.46 19.71 -7.68
CA ALA A 71 4.03 18.95 -8.85
C ALA A 71 5.14 18.04 -9.37
N PHE A 72 4.80 16.86 -9.88
CA PHE A 72 5.76 16.02 -10.59
C PHE A 72 5.20 15.63 -11.95
N THR A 73 6.10 15.27 -12.87
CA THR A 73 5.72 14.62 -14.12
C THR A 73 6.61 13.41 -14.32
N ALA A 74 6.01 12.24 -14.46
CA ALA A 74 6.71 10.99 -14.71
C ALA A 74 6.34 10.41 -16.08
N ASP A 75 7.33 9.83 -16.74
CA ASP A 75 7.27 9.21 -18.07
C ASP A 75 7.43 7.67 -18.03
N THR A 76 7.68 7.12 -16.83
CA THR A 76 7.68 5.68 -16.56
C THR A 76 6.49 5.32 -15.68
N CYS A 77 5.96 4.11 -15.82
CA CYS A 77 4.99 3.55 -14.87
C CYS A 77 5.70 2.63 -13.88
N ASP A 78 5.96 3.13 -12.68
CA ASP A 78 6.52 2.35 -11.57
C ASP A 78 5.90 2.76 -10.23
N LEU A 79 6.09 1.92 -9.22
CA LEU A 79 5.76 2.27 -7.85
C LEU A 79 6.81 3.26 -7.33
N ARG A 80 6.34 4.41 -6.87
CA ARG A 80 7.16 5.47 -6.28
C ARG A 80 6.61 5.87 -4.91
N VAL A 81 7.45 6.55 -4.14
CA VAL A 81 7.09 7.13 -2.86
C VAL A 81 7.34 8.64 -2.89
N ILE A 82 6.33 9.40 -2.50
CA ILE A 82 6.41 10.83 -2.26
C ILE A 82 6.78 11.02 -0.79
N ARG A 83 7.88 11.74 -0.55
CA ARG A 83 8.38 12.01 0.81
C ARG A 83 9.04 13.36 0.94
N VAL A 84 8.83 14.01 2.08
CA VAL A 84 9.54 15.23 2.45
C VAL A 84 10.97 14.88 2.85
N ASP A 85 11.89 15.83 2.69
CA ASP A 85 13.25 15.75 3.23
C ASP A 85 13.25 15.21 4.66
N TYR A 86 14.16 14.26 4.91
CA TYR A 86 14.25 13.51 6.15
C TYR A 86 14.33 14.40 7.39
N HIS A 87 14.97 15.58 7.31
CA HIS A 87 15.12 16.48 8.44
C HIS A 87 13.81 17.16 8.85
N PHE A 88 12.83 17.24 7.93
CA PHE A 88 11.61 18.02 8.13
C PHE A 88 10.34 17.16 8.18
N ARG A 89 10.40 15.88 7.81
CA ARG A 89 9.22 15.00 7.63
C ARG A 89 8.44 14.62 8.89
N ILE A 90 8.73 15.21 10.06
CA ILE A 90 7.96 14.93 11.28
C ILE A 90 6.52 15.42 11.10
N GLY A 91 5.55 14.55 11.42
CA GLY A 91 4.12 14.86 11.36
C GLY A 91 3.50 14.77 9.97
N VAL A 92 4.19 14.17 8.99
CA VAL A 92 3.63 13.78 7.70
C VAL A 92 3.92 12.32 7.40
N GLN A 93 3.04 11.70 6.62
CA GLN A 93 3.14 10.31 6.18
C GLN A 93 3.74 10.25 4.77
N ASP A 94 4.72 9.37 4.56
CA ASP A 94 5.18 9.00 3.21
C ASP A 94 4.01 8.40 2.41
N LEU A 95 3.89 8.74 1.12
CA LEU A 95 2.78 8.28 0.28
C LEU A 95 3.28 7.46 -0.90
N LEU A 96 2.82 6.21 -1.02
CA LEU A 96 3.03 5.40 -2.22
C LEU A 96 2.10 5.87 -3.34
N VAL A 97 2.63 5.93 -4.56
CA VAL A 97 1.90 6.25 -5.79
C VAL A 97 2.38 5.37 -6.94
N ILE A 98 1.50 5.06 -7.89
CA ILE A 98 1.85 4.46 -9.17
C ILE A 98 1.89 5.56 -10.23
N THR A 99 2.99 5.72 -10.95
CA THR A 99 3.10 6.74 -12.01
C THR A 99 2.50 6.28 -13.34
N GLU A 100 1.29 5.73 -13.32
CA GLU A 100 0.57 5.42 -14.56
C GLU A 100 0.08 6.71 -15.27
N PRO A 101 -0.04 6.72 -16.61
CA PRO A 101 -0.50 7.88 -17.35
C PRO A 101 -1.85 8.41 -16.86
N GLY A 102 -1.93 9.72 -16.70
CA GLY A 102 -3.10 10.40 -16.13
C GLY A 102 -2.72 11.41 -15.06
N ASP A 103 -3.75 11.93 -14.40
CA ASP A 103 -3.66 13.02 -13.44
C ASP A 103 -3.88 12.49 -12.02
N LEU A 104 -2.89 12.67 -11.14
CA LEU A 104 -2.98 12.35 -9.72
C LEU A 104 -3.21 13.61 -8.90
N VAL A 105 -4.18 13.54 -7.99
CA VAL A 105 -4.34 14.53 -6.92
C VAL A 105 -3.82 13.93 -5.63
N VAL A 106 -2.80 14.56 -5.05
CA VAL A 106 -2.09 14.09 -3.86
C VAL A 106 -2.24 15.10 -2.73
N ASN A 107 -2.49 14.60 -1.53
CA ASN A 107 -2.37 15.38 -0.30
C ASN A 107 -1.34 14.74 0.64
N ILE A 108 -0.32 15.49 1.01
CA ILE A 108 0.68 15.08 2.00
C ILE A 108 0.34 15.69 3.35
N ASP A 109 0.00 14.84 4.30
CA ASP A 109 -0.40 15.19 5.66
C ASP A 109 -0.03 14.05 6.62
N SER A 110 -0.40 14.17 7.90
CA SER A 110 -0.39 13.12 8.91
C SER A 110 -1.05 11.83 8.45
N ILE A 111 -2.10 11.94 7.64
CA ILE A 111 -2.68 10.85 6.85
C ILE A 111 -2.70 11.30 5.40
N SER A 112 -1.73 10.83 4.62
CA SER A 112 -1.60 11.21 3.22
C SER A 112 -2.53 10.41 2.33
N SER A 113 -2.91 10.98 1.19
CA SER A 113 -3.84 10.35 0.24
C SER A 113 -3.53 10.66 -1.22
N CYS A 114 -3.91 9.73 -2.10
CA CYS A 114 -3.83 9.86 -3.54
C CYS A 114 -5.15 9.44 -4.19
N LYS A 115 -5.48 10.04 -5.34
CA LYS A 115 -6.56 9.60 -6.23
C LYS A 115 -6.32 10.07 -7.67
N GLY A 116 -7.09 9.52 -8.61
CA GLY A 116 -7.23 10.07 -9.97
C GLY A 116 -6.90 9.09 -11.08
N THR A 117 -6.38 7.91 -10.75
CA THR A 117 -6.12 6.85 -11.73
C THR A 117 -6.43 5.47 -11.13
N PRO A 118 -6.77 4.46 -11.96
CA PRO A 118 -7.31 3.18 -11.48
C PRO A 118 -6.41 2.42 -10.48
N GLN A 119 -5.10 2.36 -10.73
CA GLN A 119 -4.16 1.72 -9.81
C GLN A 119 -3.97 2.54 -8.54
N ASN A 120 -3.95 3.88 -8.61
CA ASN A 120 -3.80 4.70 -7.41
C ASN A 120 -5.05 4.69 -6.53
N ASP A 121 -6.24 4.64 -7.12
CA ASP A 121 -7.49 4.51 -6.37
C ASP A 121 -7.54 3.15 -5.65
N SER A 122 -7.08 2.08 -6.31
CA SER A 122 -6.94 0.75 -5.72
C SER A 122 -5.86 0.70 -4.62
N LEU A 123 -4.72 1.37 -4.85
CA LEU A 123 -3.63 1.50 -3.87
C LEU A 123 -4.09 2.28 -2.64
N GLN A 124 -4.87 3.34 -2.82
CA GLN A 124 -5.46 4.14 -1.75
C GLN A 124 -6.43 3.31 -0.91
N ALA A 125 -7.33 2.55 -1.54
CA ALA A 125 -8.23 1.65 -0.82
C ALA A 125 -7.47 0.57 -0.02
N TRP A 126 -6.41 0.01 -0.60
CA TRP A 126 -5.55 -0.95 0.09
C TRP A 126 -4.76 -0.32 1.24
N LYS A 127 -4.26 0.93 1.09
CA LYS A 127 -3.62 1.70 2.17
C LYS A 127 -4.57 1.88 3.35
N GLU A 128 -5.80 2.32 3.11
CA GLU A 128 -6.80 2.54 4.16
C GLU A 128 -7.18 1.22 4.86
N ARG A 129 -7.28 0.12 4.11
CA ARG A 129 -7.46 -1.22 4.70
C ARG A 129 -6.27 -1.61 5.59
N THR A 130 -5.05 -1.31 5.15
CA THR A 130 -3.82 -1.57 5.91
C THR A 130 -3.77 -0.75 7.20
N GLU A 131 -4.22 0.50 7.17
CA GLU A 131 -4.35 1.35 8.36
C GLU A 131 -5.37 0.78 9.35
N ARG A 132 -6.54 0.35 8.88
CA ARG A 132 -7.54 -0.34 9.71
C ARG A 132 -7.00 -1.64 10.31
N PHE A 133 -6.32 -2.46 9.50
CA PHE A 133 -5.67 -3.69 9.97
C PHE A 133 -4.69 -3.43 11.11
N ASN A 134 -3.89 -2.37 11.01
CA ASN A 134 -2.94 -1.99 12.07
C ASN A 134 -3.67 -1.60 13.37
N MET A 135 -4.77 -0.86 13.26
CA MET A 135 -5.62 -0.50 14.40
C MET A 135 -6.28 -1.74 15.03
N GLU A 136 -6.79 -2.66 14.22
CA GLU A 136 -7.38 -3.94 14.67
C GLU A 136 -6.38 -4.80 15.44
N CYS A 137 -5.11 -4.84 15.01
CA CYS A 137 -4.06 -5.60 15.67
C CYS A 137 -3.61 -4.99 17.00
N GLN A 138 -3.65 -3.67 17.14
CA GLN A 138 -3.08 -2.94 18.27
C GLN A 138 -3.53 -3.45 19.66
N PRO A 139 -4.84 -3.62 19.96
CA PRO A 139 -5.26 -4.08 21.28
C PRO A 139 -4.70 -5.47 21.60
N PHE A 140 -4.74 -6.41 20.66
CA PHE A 140 -4.24 -7.77 20.88
C PHE A 140 -2.72 -7.80 21.09
N MET A 141 -1.97 -6.92 20.41
CA MET A 141 -0.52 -6.78 20.66
C MET A 141 -0.22 -6.26 22.06
N ILE A 142 -0.98 -5.26 22.53
CA ILE A 142 -0.81 -4.67 23.86
C ILE A 142 -1.19 -5.69 24.94
N ASP A 143 -2.35 -6.33 24.80
CA ASP A 143 -2.87 -7.29 25.78
C ASP A 143 -2.01 -8.55 25.85
N GLY A 144 -1.54 -9.05 24.70
CA GLY A 144 -0.60 -10.18 24.64
C GLY A 144 0.69 -9.87 25.39
N ARG A 145 1.33 -8.73 25.09
CA ARG A 145 2.57 -8.30 25.78
C ARG A 145 2.35 -8.11 27.28
N ASN A 146 1.20 -7.55 27.68
CA ASN A 146 0.88 -7.35 29.09
C ASN A 146 0.62 -8.68 29.81
N ALA A 147 0.00 -9.66 29.15
CA ALA A 147 -0.19 -11.01 29.69
C ALA A 147 1.15 -11.73 29.89
N GLU A 148 2.06 -11.66 28.91
CA GLU A 148 3.43 -12.21 29.03
C GLU A 148 4.17 -11.62 30.24
N LYS A 149 4.13 -10.30 30.42
CA LYS A 149 4.76 -9.62 31.57
C LYS A 149 4.20 -10.07 32.92
N ARG A 150 2.95 -10.50 32.97
CA ARG A 150 2.29 -11.02 34.19
C ARG A 150 2.47 -12.52 34.39
N GLY A 151 3.14 -13.22 33.48
CA GLY A 151 3.24 -14.69 33.49
C GLY A 151 1.97 -15.42 33.06
N ASP A 152 0.98 -14.71 32.51
CA ASP A 152 -0.26 -15.31 32.01
C ASP A 152 -0.08 -15.79 30.57
N LEU A 153 0.54 -16.98 30.44
CA LEU A 153 0.85 -17.58 29.15
C LEU A 153 -0.40 -18.01 28.37
N ALA A 154 -1.50 -18.34 29.05
CA ALA A 154 -2.75 -18.75 28.40
C ALA A 154 -3.41 -17.57 27.66
N THR A 155 -3.49 -16.40 28.32
CA THR A 155 -3.99 -15.18 27.67
C THR A 155 -3.05 -14.72 26.56
N ALA A 156 -1.73 -14.77 26.77
CA ALA A 156 -0.75 -14.42 25.74
C ALA A 156 -0.93 -15.29 24.47
N ALA A 157 -1.04 -16.60 24.63
CA ALA A 157 -1.29 -17.53 23.53
C ALA A 157 -2.62 -17.23 22.81
N THR A 158 -3.67 -16.89 23.56
CA THR A 158 -4.97 -16.51 22.99
C THR A 158 -4.88 -15.23 22.13
N MET A 159 -4.18 -14.20 22.61
CA MET A 159 -3.99 -12.96 21.84
C MET A 159 -3.14 -13.19 20.60
N GLN A 160 -2.11 -14.03 20.71
CA GLN A 160 -1.28 -14.43 19.58
C GLN A 160 -2.11 -15.15 18.51
N ALA A 161 -2.98 -16.10 18.90
CA ALA A 161 -3.86 -16.80 17.96
C ALA A 161 -4.82 -15.84 17.22
N LYS A 162 -5.36 -14.83 17.91
CA LYS A 162 -6.19 -13.77 17.30
C LYS A 162 -5.40 -12.94 16.29
N LEU A 163 -4.19 -12.49 16.66
CA LEU A 163 -3.30 -11.76 15.76
C LEU A 163 -2.99 -12.55 14.50
N ASP A 164 -2.69 -13.85 14.65
CA ASP A 164 -2.37 -14.70 13.51
C ASP A 164 -3.57 -14.91 12.59
N SER A 165 -4.79 -14.96 13.14
CA SER A 165 -6.01 -15.00 12.35
C SER A 165 -6.19 -13.75 11.50
N ILE A 166 -6.13 -12.56 12.13
CA ILE A 166 -6.30 -11.27 11.44
C ILE A 166 -5.20 -11.06 10.39
N ARG A 167 -3.96 -11.44 10.71
CA ARG A 167 -2.83 -11.39 9.76
C ARG A 167 -3.05 -12.29 8.55
N ARG A 168 -3.55 -13.51 8.74
CA ARG A 168 -3.84 -14.43 7.62
C ARG A 168 -4.90 -13.86 6.69
N GLU A 169 -5.99 -13.33 7.25
CA GLU A 169 -7.08 -12.72 6.48
C GLU A 169 -6.59 -11.50 5.68
N TYR A 170 -5.90 -10.56 6.33
CA TYR A 170 -5.33 -9.38 5.66
C TYR A 170 -4.36 -9.75 4.53
N ARG A 171 -3.51 -10.77 4.73
CA ARG A 171 -2.59 -11.26 3.69
C ARG A 171 -3.34 -11.89 2.52
N LYS A 172 -4.39 -12.67 2.79
CA LYS A 172 -5.24 -13.27 1.76
C LYS A 172 -5.96 -12.21 0.93
N GLU A 173 -6.54 -11.20 1.56
CA GLU A 173 -7.18 -10.07 0.88
C GLU A 173 -6.18 -9.28 0.02
N SER A 174 -5.01 -8.96 0.58
CA SER A 174 -3.96 -8.22 -0.14
C SER A 174 -3.43 -9.01 -1.33
N ASN A 175 -3.28 -10.33 -1.19
CA ASN A 175 -2.92 -11.20 -2.30
C ASN A 175 -4.03 -11.27 -3.36
N ALA A 176 -5.29 -11.39 -2.95
CA ALA A 176 -6.42 -11.44 -3.88
C ALA A 176 -6.53 -10.16 -4.73
N LEU A 177 -6.28 -8.98 -4.15
CA LEU A 177 -6.15 -7.73 -4.88
C LEU A 177 -4.94 -7.77 -5.85
N GLY A 178 -3.81 -8.32 -5.38
CA GLY A 178 -2.64 -8.54 -6.24
C GLY A 178 -2.95 -9.40 -7.46
N GLU A 179 -3.68 -10.50 -7.28
CA GLU A 179 -4.10 -11.40 -8.37
C GLU A 179 -5.09 -10.74 -9.32
N SER A 180 -6.07 -9.97 -8.82
CA SER A 180 -7.05 -9.28 -9.67
C SER A 180 -6.42 -8.19 -10.54
N MET A 181 -5.25 -7.69 -10.15
CA MET A 181 -4.48 -6.66 -10.86
C MET A 181 -3.15 -7.20 -11.41
N LYS A 182 -3.02 -8.51 -11.58
CA LYS A 182 -1.78 -9.17 -11.98
C LYS A 182 -1.19 -8.58 -13.26
N GLY A 183 0.12 -8.35 -13.25
CA GLY A 183 0.84 -7.76 -14.38
C GLY A 183 0.75 -6.24 -14.44
N THR A 184 0.10 -5.58 -13.47
CA THR A 184 0.22 -4.12 -13.24
C THR A 184 1.27 -3.84 -12.16
N SER A 185 1.75 -2.60 -12.06
CA SER A 185 2.72 -2.19 -11.04
C SER A 185 2.21 -2.42 -9.61
N LEU A 186 0.92 -2.15 -9.35
CA LEU A 186 0.30 -2.44 -8.06
C LEU A 186 0.16 -3.95 -7.82
N GLY A 187 -0.34 -4.69 -8.81
CA GLY A 187 -0.54 -6.14 -8.68
C GLY A 187 0.76 -6.87 -8.36
N ASP A 188 1.83 -6.56 -9.10
CA ASP A 188 3.14 -7.18 -8.90
C ASP A 188 3.76 -6.83 -7.54
N PHE A 189 3.59 -5.57 -7.10
CA PHE A 189 3.99 -5.15 -5.75
C PHE A 189 3.28 -5.98 -4.67
N LEU A 190 1.96 -6.11 -4.76
CA LEU A 190 1.16 -6.84 -3.77
C LEU A 190 1.48 -8.34 -3.78
N LEU A 191 1.61 -8.96 -4.96
CA LEU A 191 1.95 -10.39 -5.06
C LEU A 191 3.35 -10.70 -4.51
N LYS A 192 4.30 -9.78 -4.69
CA LYS A 192 5.64 -9.90 -4.11
C LYS A 192 5.63 -9.75 -2.59
N GLN A 193 4.83 -8.82 -2.05
CA GLN A 193 4.75 -8.56 -0.61
C GLN A 193 3.93 -9.63 0.13
N PHE A 194 2.91 -10.17 -0.53
CA PHE A 194 1.94 -11.11 0.02
C PHE A 194 1.89 -12.40 -0.80
N PRO A 195 2.99 -13.16 -0.91
CA PRO A 195 2.96 -14.43 -1.61
C PRO A 195 2.09 -15.45 -0.86
N LYS A 196 1.46 -16.35 -1.62
CA LYS A 196 0.68 -17.49 -1.09
C LYS A 196 1.56 -18.49 -0.35
N THR A 197 2.81 -18.62 -0.78
CA THR A 197 3.77 -19.59 -0.28
C THR A 197 5.08 -18.93 0.14
N TYR A 198 5.84 -19.61 1.00
CA TYR A 198 7.23 -19.25 1.29
C TYR A 198 8.13 -20.47 1.38
N LYS A 199 9.42 -20.26 1.14
CA LYS A 199 10.44 -21.30 1.28
C LYS A 199 10.88 -21.39 2.73
N LYS A 200 10.68 -22.54 3.36
CA LYS A 200 11.07 -22.82 4.75
C LYS A 200 12.16 -23.88 4.78
N LYS A 201 13.24 -23.61 5.52
CA LYS A 201 14.25 -24.62 5.85
C LYS A 201 13.72 -25.52 6.97
N MET A 202 13.65 -26.81 6.71
CA MET A 202 13.18 -27.84 7.63
C MET A 202 14.33 -28.30 8.55
N PRO A 203 14.05 -29.01 9.67
CA PRO A 203 15.08 -29.50 10.58
C PRO A 203 16.10 -30.44 9.93
N ASP A 204 15.69 -31.17 8.89
CA ASP A 204 16.55 -32.06 8.09
C ASP A 204 17.43 -31.31 7.07
N GLY A 205 17.36 -29.98 7.04
CA GLY A 205 18.09 -29.12 6.11
C GLY A 205 17.43 -28.93 4.74
N SER A 206 16.34 -29.64 4.44
CA SER A 206 15.60 -29.49 3.18
C SER A 206 14.87 -28.13 3.12
N ILE A 207 14.69 -27.59 1.92
CA ILE A 207 13.87 -26.39 1.70
C ILE A 207 12.54 -26.85 1.13
N LYS A 208 11.44 -26.57 1.85
CA LYS A 208 10.08 -26.86 1.40
C LYS A 208 9.32 -25.57 1.15
N GLU A 209 8.51 -25.58 0.12
CA GLU A 209 7.51 -24.54 -0.10
C GLU A 209 6.28 -24.85 0.75
N VAL A 210 5.85 -23.87 1.56
CA VAL A 210 4.73 -24.01 2.49
C VAL A 210 3.76 -22.87 2.28
N GLU A 211 2.47 -23.17 2.32
CA GLU A 211 1.41 -22.16 2.22
C GLU A 211 1.37 -21.29 3.48
N PHE A 212 1.11 -20.01 3.26
CA PHE A 212 0.87 -19.05 4.33
C PHE A 212 -0.62 -19.02 4.70
N PHE A 213 -1.49 -19.17 3.70
CA PHE A 213 -2.96 -19.14 3.80
C PHE A 213 -3.59 -19.80 2.57
#